data_AF-A0A8C5TFJ4-F1
#
_entry.id   AF-A0A8C5TFJ4-F1
#
_cell.length_a   1.000
_cell.length_b   1.000
_cell.length_c   1.000
_cell.angle_alpha   90.00
_cell.angle_beta   90.00
_cell.angle_gamma   90.00
#
_symmetry.space_group_name_H-M   'P 1'
#
loop_
_entity.id
_entity.type
_entity.pdbx_description
1 polymer ?
#
loop_
_entity_poly.entity_id
_entity_poly.type
_entity_poly.pdbx_seq_one_letter_code
_entity_poly.pdbx_strand_id
1 'polypeptide(L)'
;TPVSPGAGSEGHGTLANEAIANQKFLQLLKRLGLESHYPKKMGMGYFHTICKTSLQDREPSKDKELPFYFLQKLLTVDYGVRYLTCWGKSSSGLAPVPQTTEQKQEPSDSFENFFDDLGEAAPEHDSRDGGVHPMDLQMVIFHCADDFLRQTLANKLAFCQLALPLLVPNPGTSHIEFPLYALSQIQRSWKEADKSGNYNNKLISQAQTPIVSFIRIGSSASCSKSQLLNALLSKRKHDTFFHRHCRGSTRERLLMEGVVEIAWYCPRGSPDDTFECCVAFCNLHGDARDHRAQLQFLQEISAVNVALVSESEHMDNRGKQLLQGLLQSQRPLVCLLTEKENVAVGRPGKNITIGIKNSNEAQVMVQLTKTISNLLEGSRLHFSLDACLEKALQHGFFVDADQPTCVMAKAKAKELVDILKKEKLSKIKSQLLPLQGRLWYQAARGCMALLRDVLSYWCSHALPRQLRPQFILASSSLLKFSATRDFVLSVYFV
;
A
#
# COMPACT_ATOMS: atom_id res chain seq x y z
N THR A 1 42.24 -15.09 38.00
CA THR A 1 42.29 -13.85 37.19
C THR A 1 41.45 -14.06 35.95
N PRO A 2 40.49 -13.17 35.67
CA PRO A 2 39.32 -13.50 34.86
C PRO A 2 39.59 -13.43 33.35
N VAL A 3 38.81 -14.24 32.64
CA VAL A 3 38.75 -14.41 31.18
C VAL A 3 37.99 -13.24 30.56
N SER A 4 38.61 -12.59 29.56
CA SER A 4 37.98 -11.56 28.73
C SER A 4 36.91 -12.18 27.81
N PRO A 5 35.72 -11.57 27.67
CA PRO A 5 34.74 -12.01 26.68
C PRO A 5 35.08 -11.43 25.31
N GLY A 6 35.10 -12.30 24.29
CA GLY A 6 35.24 -11.92 22.89
C GLY A 6 34.04 -11.08 22.44
N ALA A 7 34.31 -9.88 21.95
CA ALA A 7 33.33 -9.02 21.30
C ALA A 7 32.93 -9.64 19.96
N GLY A 8 31.62 -9.92 19.81
CA GLY A 8 31.03 -10.45 18.57
C GLY A 8 31.10 -9.45 17.42
N SER A 9 31.50 -9.95 16.24
CA SER A 9 31.57 -9.20 14.98
C SER A 9 30.21 -8.97 14.31
N GLU A 10 29.10 -9.39 14.91
CA GLU A 10 27.75 -9.26 14.31
C GLU A 10 27.16 -7.84 14.43
N GLY A 11 27.62 -7.01 15.38
CA GLY A 11 27.10 -5.65 15.57
C GLY A 11 27.62 -4.62 14.57
N HIS A 12 28.83 -4.80 14.04
CA HIS A 12 29.49 -3.80 13.21
C HIS A 12 29.02 -3.82 11.74
N GLY A 13 28.55 -4.97 11.25
CA GLY A 13 28.01 -5.11 9.89
C GLY A 13 26.60 -4.52 9.73
N THR A 14 25.75 -4.66 10.75
CA THR A 14 24.36 -4.16 10.73
C THR A 14 24.32 -2.62 10.72
N LEU A 15 25.10 -1.97 11.60
CA LEU A 15 25.17 -0.50 11.65
C LEU A 15 25.73 0.13 10.37
N ALA A 16 26.71 -0.53 9.73
CA ALA A 16 27.26 -0.06 8.46
C ALA A 16 26.24 -0.17 7.30
N ASN A 17 25.47 -1.26 7.26
CA ASN A 17 24.40 -1.45 6.28
C ASN A 17 23.25 -0.45 6.48
N GLU A 18 22.90 -0.15 7.73
CA GLU A 18 21.91 0.88 8.09
C GLU A 18 22.36 2.27 7.63
N ALA A 19 23.63 2.64 7.87
CA ALA A 19 24.16 3.92 7.43
C ALA A 19 24.12 4.08 5.90
N ILE A 20 24.45 3.01 5.16
CA ILE A 20 24.39 2.99 3.68
C ILE A 20 22.93 3.10 3.20
N ALA A 21 22.01 2.34 3.79
CA ALA A 21 20.59 2.38 3.44
C ALA A 21 20.00 3.78 3.69
N ASN A 22 20.32 4.38 4.84
CA ASN A 22 19.91 5.73 5.18
C ASN A 22 20.48 6.77 4.19
N GLN A 23 21.75 6.67 3.81
CA GLN A 23 22.36 7.58 2.84
C GLN A 23 21.66 7.49 1.47
N LYS A 24 21.39 6.28 0.98
CA LYS A 24 20.65 6.07 -0.27
C LYS A 24 19.22 6.62 -0.18
N PHE A 25 18.56 6.47 0.97
CA PHE A 25 17.23 7.01 1.20
C PHE A 25 17.20 8.55 1.16
N LEU A 26 18.17 9.21 1.81
CA LEU A 26 18.31 10.66 1.75
C LEU A 26 18.60 11.16 0.32
N GLN A 27 19.41 10.42 -0.45
CA GLN A 27 19.62 10.73 -1.86
C GLN A 27 18.34 10.61 -2.69
N LEU A 28 17.50 9.60 -2.42
CA LEU A 28 16.22 9.43 -3.09
C LEU A 28 15.24 10.56 -2.72
N LEU A 29 15.18 10.98 -1.45
CA LEU A 29 14.42 12.15 -1.02
C LEU A 29 14.81 13.42 -1.78
N LYS A 30 16.12 13.65 -1.95
CA LYS A 30 16.66 14.79 -2.72
C LYS A 30 16.30 14.71 -4.20
N ARG A 31 16.42 13.52 -4.79
CA ARG A 31 16.06 13.25 -6.20
C ARG A 31 14.58 13.56 -6.46
N LEU A 32 13.70 13.21 -5.53
CA LEU A 32 12.26 13.47 -5.59
C LEU A 32 11.85 14.87 -5.10
N GLY A 33 12.76 15.64 -4.51
CA GLY A 33 12.46 16.98 -3.97
C GLY A 33 11.61 16.99 -2.70
N LEU A 34 11.73 15.95 -1.87
CA LEU A 34 10.90 15.73 -0.67
C LEU A 34 11.66 15.89 0.66
N GLU A 35 12.90 16.39 0.63
CA GLU A 35 13.77 16.53 1.81
C GLU A 35 13.11 17.36 2.93
N SER A 36 12.43 18.46 2.58
CA SER A 36 11.74 19.33 3.55
C SER A 36 10.53 18.68 4.21
N HIS A 37 9.98 17.64 3.59
CA HIS A 37 8.76 16.96 4.03
C HIS A 37 9.04 15.78 4.95
N TYR A 38 10.27 15.29 4.97
CA TYR A 38 10.66 14.21 5.85
C TYR A 38 11.11 14.74 7.25
N PRO A 39 10.84 14.01 8.33
CA PRO A 39 9.83 12.96 8.46
C PRO A 39 8.43 13.55 8.71
N LYS A 40 7.37 12.95 8.15
CA LYS A 40 5.94 13.22 8.47
C LYS A 40 5.49 14.71 8.44
N LYS A 41 6.01 15.55 7.53
CA LYS A 41 5.62 16.97 7.41
C LYS A 41 4.75 17.28 6.19
N MET A 42 4.51 16.30 5.31
CA MET A 42 3.61 16.47 4.18
C MET A 42 2.16 16.25 4.62
N GLY A 43 1.41 17.34 4.75
CA GLY A 43 -0.01 17.29 5.10
C GLY A 43 -0.97 17.33 3.92
N MET A 44 -2.26 17.29 4.24
CA MET A 44 -3.36 17.24 3.26
C MET A 44 -3.40 18.39 2.24
N GLY A 45 -2.82 19.55 2.56
CA GLY A 45 -2.71 20.66 1.60
C GLY A 45 -2.00 20.27 0.30
N TYR A 46 -1.01 19.38 0.37
CA TYR A 46 -0.30 18.87 -0.80
C TYR A 46 -1.17 17.94 -1.66
N PHE A 47 -2.03 17.14 -1.03
CA PHE A 47 -2.94 16.22 -1.71
C PHE A 47 -4.04 16.95 -2.49
N HIS A 48 -4.47 18.11 -1.99
CA HIS A 48 -5.48 18.95 -2.62
C HIS A 48 -4.91 20.04 -3.53
N THR A 49 -3.58 20.15 -3.64
CA THR A 49 -2.95 21.14 -4.50
C THR A 49 -3.28 20.82 -5.96
N ILE A 50 -3.89 21.76 -6.68
CA ILE A 50 -4.13 21.66 -8.12
C ILE A 50 -2.92 22.26 -8.84
N CYS A 51 -2.06 21.44 -9.43
CA CYS A 51 -0.94 21.92 -10.25
C CYS A 51 -1.29 21.94 -11.75
N LYS A 52 -0.52 22.71 -12.54
CA LYS A 52 -0.64 22.77 -14.00
C LYS A 52 -0.59 21.39 -14.67
N THR A 53 0.18 20.45 -14.13
CA THR A 53 0.25 19.06 -14.62
C THR A 53 -1.10 18.35 -14.53
N SER A 54 -1.93 18.70 -13.53
CA SER A 54 -3.29 18.18 -13.38
C SER A 54 -4.27 18.69 -14.42
N LEU A 55 -3.96 19.82 -15.05
CA LEU A 55 -4.83 20.46 -16.05
C LEU A 55 -4.45 20.08 -17.48
N GLN A 56 -3.27 19.48 -17.68
CA GLN A 56 -2.72 19.21 -19.01
C GLN A 56 -2.53 17.72 -19.31
N ASP A 57 -2.88 16.82 -18.38
CA ASP A 57 -2.70 15.36 -18.48
C ASP A 57 -1.31 14.96 -19.01
N ARG A 58 -0.27 15.72 -18.65
CA ARG A 58 1.09 15.46 -19.09
C ARG A 58 1.73 14.42 -18.19
N GLU A 59 2.35 13.40 -18.79
CA GLU A 59 3.17 12.44 -18.06
C GLU A 59 4.41 13.12 -17.45
N PRO A 60 4.87 12.67 -16.26
CA PRO A 60 6.00 13.28 -15.58
C PRO A 60 7.30 13.04 -16.35
N SER A 61 8.01 14.14 -16.61
CA SER A 61 9.27 14.14 -17.37
C SER A 61 10.50 14.14 -16.47
N LYS A 62 10.33 14.51 -15.20
CA LYS A 62 11.40 14.62 -14.19
C LYS A 62 10.98 13.92 -12.91
N ASP A 63 11.93 13.31 -12.22
CA ASP A 63 11.64 12.58 -10.97
C ASP A 63 10.98 13.46 -9.90
N LYS A 64 11.30 14.75 -9.85
CA LYS A 64 10.67 15.72 -8.93
C LYS A 64 9.18 15.94 -9.17
N GLU A 65 8.67 15.59 -10.36
CA GLU A 65 7.25 15.68 -10.70
C GLU A 65 6.47 14.42 -10.24
N LEU A 66 7.17 13.30 -10.01
CA LEU A 66 6.57 12.02 -9.65
C LEU A 66 5.73 12.07 -8.38
N PRO A 67 6.20 12.65 -7.25
CA PRO A 67 5.41 12.62 -6.01
C PRO A 67 4.06 13.31 -6.17
N PHE A 68 4.06 14.49 -6.78
CA PHE A 68 2.84 15.25 -6.99
C PHE A 68 1.89 14.52 -7.94
N TYR A 69 2.41 13.99 -9.05
CA TYR A 69 1.61 13.24 -10.02
C TYR A 69 1.05 11.93 -9.43
N PHE A 70 1.81 11.26 -8.57
CA PHE A 70 1.36 10.10 -7.79
C PHE A 70 0.15 10.46 -6.92
N LEU A 71 0.24 11.53 -6.13
CA LEU A 71 -0.86 11.98 -5.26
C LEU A 71 -2.10 12.32 -6.07
N GLN A 72 -1.93 12.97 -7.22
CA GLN A 72 -3.04 13.35 -8.10
C GLN A 72 -3.74 12.12 -8.72
N LYS A 73 -2.98 11.16 -9.28
CA LYS A 73 -3.57 9.91 -9.82
C LYS A 73 -4.28 9.12 -8.71
N LEU A 74 -3.71 9.10 -7.51
CA LEU A 74 -4.33 8.42 -6.39
C LEU A 74 -5.62 9.15 -5.93
N LEU A 75 -5.67 10.48 -5.99
CA LEU A 75 -6.87 11.26 -5.71
C LEU A 75 -8.01 10.91 -6.67
N THR A 76 -7.71 10.74 -7.97
CA THR A 76 -8.65 10.32 -9.02
C THR A 76 -8.93 8.80 -9.02
N VAL A 77 -8.38 8.05 -8.06
CA VAL A 77 -8.59 6.60 -7.91
C VAL A 77 -8.11 5.81 -9.15
N ASP A 78 -7.02 6.27 -9.75
CA ASP A 78 -6.36 5.57 -10.85
C ASP A 78 -5.40 4.50 -10.30
N TYR A 79 -5.74 3.22 -10.49
CA TYR A 79 -4.90 2.09 -10.07
C TYR A 79 -3.54 2.04 -10.81
N GLY A 80 -3.45 2.66 -11.99
CA GLY A 80 -2.21 2.76 -12.77
C GLY A 80 -1.10 3.54 -12.06
N VAL A 81 -1.44 4.28 -11.00
CA VAL A 81 -0.47 4.94 -10.11
C VAL A 81 0.60 3.99 -9.57
N ARG A 82 0.26 2.69 -9.45
CA ARG A 82 1.14 1.64 -8.96
C ARG A 82 2.33 1.32 -9.90
N TYR A 83 2.24 1.74 -11.16
CA TYR A 83 3.25 1.51 -12.21
C TYR A 83 3.92 2.80 -12.66
N LEU A 84 3.76 3.87 -11.88
CA LEU A 84 4.24 5.19 -12.24
C LEU A 84 5.77 5.21 -12.30
N THR A 85 6.30 5.59 -13.45
CA THR A 85 7.72 5.78 -13.71
C THR A 85 7.92 7.07 -14.48
N CYS A 86 9.08 7.71 -14.34
CA CYS A 86 9.43 8.82 -15.21
C CYS A 86 9.81 8.28 -16.58
N TRP A 87 9.15 8.76 -17.62
CA TRP A 87 9.52 8.47 -18.99
C TRP A 87 10.67 9.38 -19.41
N GLY A 88 11.89 8.95 -19.09
CA GLY A 88 13.09 9.38 -19.80
C GLY A 88 13.04 8.84 -21.23
N LYS A 89 13.60 9.57 -22.19
CA LYS A 89 13.60 9.27 -23.64
C LYS A 89 14.42 8.01 -24.01
N SER A 90 14.19 6.88 -23.36
CA SER A 90 14.96 5.66 -23.60
C SER A 90 14.26 4.69 -24.56
N SER A 91 13.07 5.03 -25.09
CA SER A 91 12.37 4.19 -26.07
C SER A 91 11.73 4.95 -27.23
N SER A 92 12.32 6.08 -27.63
CA SER A 92 12.04 6.73 -28.92
C SER A 92 13.36 6.93 -29.64
N GLY A 93 13.82 5.86 -30.27
CA GLY A 93 15.09 5.80 -30.95
C GLY A 93 15.53 4.35 -31.10
N LEU A 94 14.77 3.56 -31.85
CA LEU A 94 15.47 2.57 -32.68
C LEU A 94 16.47 3.40 -33.47
N ALA A 95 17.77 3.19 -33.23
CA ALA A 95 18.79 3.72 -34.12
C ALA A 95 18.38 3.35 -35.54
N PRO A 96 18.47 4.25 -36.53
CA PRO A 96 18.16 3.89 -37.90
C PRO A 96 19.00 2.67 -38.24
N VAL A 97 18.32 1.58 -38.62
CA VAL A 97 18.98 0.43 -39.22
C VAL A 97 19.87 0.98 -40.33
N PRO A 98 21.20 0.77 -40.29
CA PRO A 98 22.04 1.19 -41.40
C PRO A 98 21.51 0.46 -42.63
N GLN A 99 21.07 1.21 -43.64
CA GLN A 99 20.74 0.62 -44.93
C GLN A 99 22.05 0.10 -45.52
N THR A 100 22.33 -1.19 -45.33
CA THR A 100 23.35 -1.89 -46.07
C THR A 100 22.89 -1.97 -47.51
N THR A 101 23.61 -1.26 -48.38
CA THR A 101 23.55 -1.43 -49.83
C THR A 101 23.90 -2.88 -50.13
N GLU A 102 23.09 -3.53 -50.97
CA GLU A 102 23.27 -4.91 -51.39
C GLU A 102 24.68 -5.11 -51.99
N GLN A 103 25.55 -5.77 -51.25
CA GLN A 103 26.68 -6.49 -51.84
C GLN A 103 26.50 -7.97 -51.50
N LYS A 104 26.37 -8.77 -52.56
CA LYS A 104 26.31 -10.23 -52.48
C LYS A 104 27.59 -10.76 -51.83
N GLN A 105 27.47 -11.31 -50.63
CA GLN A 105 28.44 -12.25 -50.08
C GLN A 105 27.72 -13.54 -49.66
N GLU A 106 28.31 -14.66 -50.06
CA GLU A 106 27.83 -16.01 -49.80
C GLU A 106 27.79 -16.33 -48.30
N PRO A 107 26.92 -17.27 -47.85
CA PRO A 107 26.76 -17.56 -46.44
C PRO A 107 27.97 -18.35 -45.93
N SER A 108 28.92 -17.68 -45.30
CA SER A 108 29.93 -18.36 -44.50
C SER A 108 29.35 -18.68 -43.12
N ASP A 109 29.26 -19.97 -42.82
CA ASP A 109 28.99 -20.53 -41.50
C ASP A 109 29.88 -19.89 -40.42
N SER A 110 29.26 -19.25 -39.44
CA SER A 110 29.70 -19.39 -38.06
C SER A 110 28.57 -18.97 -37.12
N PHE A 111 27.71 -19.94 -36.81
CA PHE A 111 26.78 -19.85 -35.69
C PHE A 111 27.51 -19.64 -34.35
N GLU A 112 28.82 -19.97 -34.28
CA GLU A 112 29.70 -19.75 -33.13
C GLU A 112 30.02 -18.26 -32.91
N ASN A 113 30.22 -17.48 -33.97
CA ASN A 113 30.48 -16.02 -33.85
C ASN A 113 29.26 -15.27 -33.26
N PHE A 114 28.05 -15.80 -33.41
CA PHE A 114 26.84 -15.22 -32.80
C PHE A 114 26.85 -15.38 -31.27
N PHE A 115 27.44 -16.47 -30.75
CA PHE A 115 27.60 -16.69 -29.32
C PHE A 115 28.78 -15.90 -28.74
N ASP A 116 29.84 -15.69 -29.51
CA ASP A 116 30.96 -14.84 -29.09
C ASP A 116 30.52 -13.36 -28.96
N ASP A 117 29.69 -12.86 -29.88
CA ASP A 117 29.08 -11.52 -29.78
C ASP A 117 28.07 -11.41 -28.61
N LEU A 118 27.44 -12.51 -28.20
CA LEU A 118 26.60 -12.57 -26.98
C LEU A 118 27.44 -12.63 -25.69
N GLY A 119 28.69 -13.11 -25.78
CA GLY A 119 29.65 -13.20 -24.68
C GLY A 119 30.36 -11.87 -24.36
N GLU A 120 30.45 -10.96 -25.33
CA GLU A 120 30.97 -9.59 -25.18
C GLU A 120 29.87 -8.53 -24.95
N ALA A 121 28.71 -8.92 -24.42
CA ALA A 121 27.82 -7.95 -23.77
C ALA A 121 28.54 -7.43 -22.50
N ALA A 122 29.29 -6.33 -22.66
CA ALA A 122 29.95 -5.62 -21.57
C ALA A 122 28.98 -5.50 -20.38
N PRO A 123 29.45 -5.66 -19.12
CA PRO A 123 28.60 -5.42 -17.97
C PRO A 123 28.04 -4.02 -18.15
N GLU A 124 26.71 -3.90 -18.15
CA GLU A 124 26.04 -2.60 -18.18
C GLU A 124 26.75 -1.73 -17.16
N HIS A 125 27.52 -0.76 -17.65
CA HIS A 125 28.15 0.24 -16.81
C HIS A 125 27.03 0.78 -15.92
N ASP A 126 27.31 0.95 -14.62
CA ASP A 126 26.52 1.67 -13.62
C ASP A 126 26.14 3.06 -14.14
N SER A 127 25.20 3.11 -15.08
CA SER A 127 24.54 4.32 -15.49
C SER A 127 23.60 4.60 -14.33
N ARG A 128 23.94 5.62 -13.55
CA ARG A 128 23.13 6.19 -12.46
C ARG A 128 21.78 6.77 -12.94
N ASP A 129 21.27 6.28 -14.07
CA ASP A 129 20.11 6.73 -14.84
C ASP A 129 18.97 5.70 -14.82
N GLY A 130 18.95 4.84 -13.80
CA GLY A 130 17.78 4.01 -13.50
C GLY A 130 16.61 4.89 -13.04
N GLY A 131 15.45 4.74 -13.67
CA GLY A 131 14.20 5.40 -13.24
C GLY A 131 13.86 5.03 -11.78
N VAL A 132 13.17 5.93 -11.07
CA VAL A 132 12.73 5.66 -9.69
C VAL A 132 11.78 4.47 -9.66
N HIS A 133 12.07 3.46 -8.83
CA HIS A 133 11.21 2.30 -8.68
C HIS A 133 9.83 2.73 -8.12
N PRO A 134 8.69 2.33 -8.73
CA PRO A 134 7.35 2.80 -8.34
C PRO A 134 7.03 2.55 -6.85
N MET A 135 7.48 1.42 -6.32
CA MET A 135 7.27 1.09 -4.90
C MET A 135 8.11 1.94 -3.96
N ASP A 136 9.34 2.32 -4.37
CA ASP A 136 10.16 3.21 -3.54
C ASP A 136 9.56 4.62 -3.54
N LEU A 137 9.02 5.09 -4.69
CA LEU A 137 8.25 6.33 -4.75
C LEU A 137 7.08 6.32 -3.74
N GLN A 138 6.27 5.25 -3.74
CA GLN A 138 5.17 5.12 -2.78
C GLN A 138 5.67 5.17 -1.33
N MET A 139 6.75 4.45 -1.00
CA MET A 139 7.28 4.41 0.36
C MET A 139 7.91 5.73 0.79
N VAL A 140 8.62 6.45 -0.10
CA VAL A 140 9.13 7.79 0.21
C VAL A 140 7.98 8.75 0.53
N ILE A 141 6.93 8.76 -0.29
CA ILE A 141 5.73 9.58 -0.04
C ILE A 141 5.11 9.21 1.31
N PHE A 142 4.98 7.91 1.61
CA PHE A 142 4.45 7.43 2.88
C PHE A 142 5.30 7.90 4.08
N HIS A 143 6.63 7.87 3.98
CA HIS A 143 7.54 8.39 5.01
C HIS A 143 7.47 9.92 5.18
N CYS A 144 7.17 10.66 4.12
CA CYS A 144 7.00 12.11 4.16
C CYS A 144 5.61 12.55 4.66
N ALA A 145 4.58 11.73 4.43
CA ALA A 145 3.20 12.00 4.78
C ALA A 145 2.98 12.03 6.30
N ASP A 146 2.25 13.05 6.76
CA ASP A 146 1.70 13.07 8.12
C ASP A 146 0.60 12.00 8.31
N ASP A 147 0.16 11.80 9.54
CA ASP A 147 -0.75 10.70 9.87
C ASP A 147 -2.14 10.85 9.18
N PHE A 148 -2.59 12.08 8.90
CA PHE A 148 -3.85 12.34 8.16
C PHE A 148 -3.71 12.02 6.68
N LEU A 149 -2.60 12.44 6.06
CA LEU A 149 -2.31 12.12 4.67
C LEU A 149 -2.12 10.62 4.50
N ARG A 150 -1.39 9.94 5.39
CA ARG A 150 -1.23 8.48 5.36
C ARG A 150 -2.56 7.74 5.38
N GLN A 151 -3.49 8.17 6.24
CA GLN A 151 -4.84 7.62 6.27
C GLN A 151 -5.57 7.82 4.93
N THR A 152 -5.44 9.00 4.33
CA THR A 152 -6.01 9.27 2.99
C THR A 152 -5.37 8.42 1.90
N LEU A 153 -4.05 8.28 1.90
CA LEU A 153 -3.31 7.43 0.97
C LEU A 153 -3.76 5.98 1.08
N ALA A 154 -3.81 5.43 2.31
CA ALA A 154 -4.25 4.08 2.57
C ALA A 154 -5.70 3.84 2.10
N ASN A 155 -6.61 4.78 2.38
CA ASN A 155 -7.99 4.73 1.89
C ASN A 155 -8.05 4.71 0.36
N LYS A 156 -7.32 5.59 -0.32
CA LYS A 156 -7.34 5.67 -1.79
C LYS A 156 -6.70 4.45 -2.45
N LEU A 157 -5.59 3.94 -1.91
CA LEU A 157 -4.99 2.68 -2.35
C LEU A 157 -5.98 1.51 -2.17
N ALA A 158 -6.72 1.49 -1.05
CA ALA A 158 -7.75 0.49 -0.81
C ALA A 158 -8.91 0.58 -1.81
N PHE A 159 -9.35 1.79 -2.18
CA PHE A 159 -10.32 2.01 -3.25
C PHE A 159 -9.82 1.50 -4.60
N CYS A 160 -8.55 1.74 -4.93
CA CYS A 160 -7.87 1.18 -6.09
C CYS A 160 -7.63 -0.35 -6.00
N GLN A 161 -8.06 -1.02 -4.93
CA GLN A 161 -7.82 -2.45 -4.69
C GLN A 161 -6.33 -2.85 -4.69
N LEU A 162 -5.45 -1.91 -4.32
CA LEU A 162 -4.02 -2.13 -4.18
C LEU A 162 -3.66 -2.58 -2.76
N ALA A 163 -2.53 -3.27 -2.64
CA ALA A 163 -2.00 -3.66 -1.34
C ALA A 163 -1.52 -2.45 -0.53
N LEU A 164 -1.69 -2.54 0.79
CA LEU A 164 -1.43 -1.44 1.73
C LEU A 164 -0.23 -1.79 2.62
N PRO A 165 0.57 -0.80 3.04
CA PRO A 165 1.65 -1.05 4.00
C PRO A 165 1.08 -1.43 5.37
N LEU A 166 1.40 -2.64 5.83
CA LEU A 166 1.06 -3.18 7.16
C LEU A 166 2.23 -3.03 8.14
N LEU A 167 3.46 -3.32 7.72
CA LEU A 167 4.66 -3.05 8.52
C LEU A 167 5.65 -2.29 7.65
N VAL A 168 6.17 -1.19 8.18
CA VAL A 168 7.04 -0.27 7.45
C VAL A 168 8.35 -0.08 8.22
N PRO A 169 9.45 -0.69 7.76
CA PRO A 169 10.78 -0.40 8.29
C PRO A 169 11.18 1.05 8.01
N ASN A 170 11.80 1.71 8.98
CA ASN A 170 12.38 3.03 8.79
C ASN A 170 13.84 2.90 8.36
N PRO A 171 14.21 3.35 7.15
CA PRO A 171 15.57 3.23 6.63
C PRO A 171 16.61 4.02 7.44
N GLY A 172 16.20 5.01 8.25
CA GLY A 172 17.10 5.83 9.06
C GLY A 172 17.25 5.41 10.51
N THR A 173 16.39 4.55 11.04
CA THR A 173 16.38 4.17 12.46
C THR A 173 16.23 2.67 12.72
N SER A 174 16.04 1.86 11.69
CA SER A 174 15.75 0.41 11.77
C SER A 174 14.50 0.03 12.57
N HIS A 175 13.76 1.00 13.08
CA HIS A 175 12.48 0.78 13.74
C HIS A 175 11.41 0.41 12.73
N ILE A 176 10.50 -0.48 13.14
CA ILE A 176 9.37 -0.90 12.32
C ILE A 176 8.11 -0.19 12.83
N GLU A 177 7.40 0.46 11.93
CA GLU A 177 6.12 1.10 12.20
C GLU A 177 4.96 0.20 11.74
N PHE A 178 3.96 0.03 12.60
CA PHE A 178 2.65 -0.53 12.28
C PHE A 178 1.63 0.61 12.15
N PRO A 179 1.30 1.07 10.92
CA PRO A 179 0.45 2.23 10.70
C PRO A 179 -1.05 1.89 10.86
N LEU A 180 -1.45 1.47 12.06
CA LEU A 180 -2.81 1.07 12.40
C LEU A 180 -3.83 2.20 12.23
N TYR A 181 -3.49 3.43 12.62
CA TYR A 181 -4.38 4.59 12.46
C TYR A 181 -4.61 4.91 10.98
N ALA A 182 -3.58 4.79 10.13
CA ALA A 182 -3.73 4.95 8.68
C ALA A 182 -4.72 3.95 8.08
N LEU A 183 -4.75 2.72 8.58
CA LEU A 183 -5.65 1.64 8.11
C LEU A 183 -7.07 1.71 8.72
N SER A 184 -7.27 2.53 9.77
CA SER A 184 -8.46 2.49 10.62
C SER A 184 -9.77 2.92 9.95
N GLN A 185 -9.71 3.73 8.89
CA GLN A 185 -10.90 4.30 8.22
C GLN A 185 -11.32 3.56 6.95
N ILE A 186 -10.63 2.47 6.62
CA ILE A 186 -10.91 1.72 5.40
C ILE A 186 -12.20 0.92 5.60
N GLN A 187 -13.24 1.29 4.87
CA GLN A 187 -14.51 0.58 4.84
C GLN A 187 -14.50 -0.50 3.76
N ARG A 188 -15.00 -1.68 4.10
CA ARG A 188 -15.21 -2.77 3.15
C ARG A 188 -16.59 -3.38 3.33
N SER A 189 -17.18 -3.74 2.20
CA SER A 189 -18.43 -4.48 2.13
C SER A 189 -18.21 -5.85 1.52
N TRP A 190 -18.67 -6.91 2.17
CA TRP A 190 -18.66 -8.28 1.62
C TRP A 190 -19.91 -9.06 2.03
N LYS A 191 -20.17 -10.14 1.30
CA LYS A 191 -21.27 -11.07 1.59
C LYS A 191 -20.70 -12.47 1.74
N GLU A 192 -21.00 -13.10 2.87
CA GLU A 192 -20.61 -14.48 3.17
C GLU A 192 -21.73 -15.42 2.69
N ALA A 193 -21.36 -16.63 2.25
CA ALA A 193 -22.31 -17.58 1.66
C ALA A 193 -23.47 -17.97 2.60
N ASP A 194 -23.17 -18.14 3.90
CA ASP A 194 -24.10 -18.74 4.88
C ASP A 194 -24.91 -17.75 5.73
N LYS A 195 -24.70 -16.44 5.56
CA LYS A 195 -25.44 -15.42 6.35
C LYS A 195 -26.55 -14.82 5.51
N SER A 196 -27.79 -15.04 5.93
CA SER A 196 -29.05 -14.52 5.39
C SER A 196 -28.93 -13.13 4.75
N GLY A 197 -28.61 -13.06 3.45
CA GLY A 197 -28.71 -11.89 2.58
C GLY A 197 -28.00 -10.59 2.97
N ASN A 198 -27.39 -10.46 4.16
CA ASN A 198 -27.02 -9.18 4.72
C ASN A 198 -25.55 -8.86 4.45
N TYR A 199 -25.28 -7.69 3.86
CA TYR A 199 -23.93 -7.25 3.58
C TYR A 199 -23.21 -6.89 4.89
N ASN A 200 -22.03 -7.46 5.10
CA ASN A 200 -21.12 -6.99 6.14
C ASN A 200 -20.50 -5.69 5.65
N ASN A 201 -20.94 -4.54 6.17
CA ASN A 201 -20.26 -3.26 5.96
C ASN A 201 -19.57 -2.83 7.26
N LYS A 202 -18.24 -2.92 7.29
CA LYS A 202 -17.44 -2.65 8.49
C LYS A 202 -16.15 -1.93 8.15
N LEU A 203 -15.60 -1.25 9.15
CA LEU A 203 -14.19 -0.86 9.14
C LEU A 203 -13.35 -2.13 9.14
N ILE A 204 -12.47 -2.26 8.15
CA ILE A 204 -11.70 -3.49 7.96
C ILE A 204 -10.70 -3.72 9.11
N SER A 205 -10.26 -2.64 9.77
CA SER A 205 -9.41 -2.71 10.96
C SER A 205 -10.09 -3.41 12.14
N GLN A 206 -11.43 -3.38 12.21
CA GLN A 206 -12.24 -3.99 13.26
C GLN A 206 -12.83 -5.35 12.84
N ALA A 207 -12.76 -5.68 11.55
CA ALA A 207 -13.26 -6.93 11.03
C ALA A 207 -12.40 -8.10 11.53
N GLN A 208 -13.04 -9.14 12.04
CA GLN A 208 -12.36 -10.39 12.38
C GLN A 208 -12.19 -11.19 11.10
N THR A 209 -10.96 -11.31 10.60
CA THR A 209 -10.65 -12.04 9.37
C THR A 209 -9.50 -13.01 9.62
N PRO A 210 -9.48 -14.21 9.01
CA PRO A 210 -8.28 -15.02 9.02
C PRO A 210 -7.19 -14.32 8.18
N ILE A 211 -5.95 -14.40 8.66
CA ILE A 211 -4.79 -13.81 8.00
C ILE A 211 -3.94 -14.94 7.40
N VAL A 212 -3.66 -14.84 6.10
CA VAL A 212 -2.75 -15.73 5.37
C VAL A 212 -1.49 -14.96 5.04
N SER A 213 -0.35 -15.37 5.58
CA SER A 213 0.92 -14.67 5.40
C SER A 213 1.85 -15.38 4.44
N PHE A 214 2.27 -14.66 3.41
CA PHE A 214 3.21 -15.13 2.40
C PHE A 214 4.61 -14.64 2.70
N ILE A 215 5.54 -15.58 2.88
CA ILE A 215 6.96 -15.32 3.13
C ILE A 215 7.83 -16.03 2.10
N ARG A 216 9.05 -15.56 1.94
CA ARG A 216 10.08 -16.19 1.10
C ARG A 216 11.23 -16.65 1.98
N ILE A 217 11.76 -17.84 1.72
CA ILE A 217 12.97 -18.36 2.33
C ILE A 217 13.92 -18.74 1.19
N GLY A 218 15.03 -18.03 1.05
CA GLY A 218 15.96 -18.21 -0.06
C GLY A 218 15.91 -17.07 -1.08
N SER A 219 16.90 -17.05 -1.98
CA SER A 219 17.20 -15.89 -2.83
C SER A 219 16.81 -16.08 -4.29
N SER A 220 16.51 -17.30 -4.73
CA SER A 220 16.22 -17.61 -6.13
C SER A 220 15.15 -16.74 -6.79
N ALA A 221 15.47 -16.26 -7.99
CA ALA A 221 14.63 -15.39 -8.79
C ALA A 221 13.65 -16.14 -9.72
N SER A 222 13.62 -17.48 -9.71
CA SER A 222 12.83 -18.25 -10.69
C SER A 222 11.32 -18.07 -10.57
N CYS A 223 10.80 -17.85 -9.36
CA CYS A 223 9.37 -17.69 -9.10
C CYS A 223 9.10 -16.39 -8.34
N SER A 224 7.98 -15.72 -8.64
CA SER A 224 7.58 -14.47 -7.98
C SER A 224 6.48 -14.70 -6.94
N LYS A 225 6.79 -14.45 -5.66
CA LYS A 225 5.83 -14.62 -4.53
C LYS A 225 4.58 -13.74 -4.69
N SER A 226 4.77 -12.46 -5.02
CA SER A 226 3.65 -11.53 -5.24
C SER A 226 2.79 -11.92 -6.44
N GLN A 227 3.37 -12.56 -7.46
CA GLN A 227 2.60 -13.02 -8.62
C GLN A 227 1.68 -14.19 -8.26
N LEU A 228 2.21 -15.19 -7.53
CA LEU A 228 1.37 -16.27 -6.97
C LEU A 228 0.24 -15.71 -6.11
N LEU A 229 0.55 -14.69 -5.31
CA LEU A 229 -0.45 -14.03 -4.46
C LEU A 229 -1.53 -13.30 -5.28
N ASN A 230 -1.15 -12.62 -6.36
CA ASN A 230 -2.12 -12.00 -7.28
C ASN A 230 -2.97 -13.05 -8.01
N ALA A 231 -2.37 -14.16 -8.45
CA ALA A 231 -3.07 -15.25 -9.11
C ALA A 231 -4.08 -15.94 -8.17
N LEU A 232 -3.84 -15.96 -6.86
CA LEU A 232 -4.86 -16.37 -5.87
C LEU A 232 -6.02 -15.38 -5.75
N LEU A 233 -5.75 -14.09 -5.95
CA LEU A 233 -6.75 -13.01 -5.93
C LEU A 233 -7.42 -12.76 -7.30
N SER A 234 -7.08 -13.59 -8.31
CA SER A 234 -7.17 -13.42 -9.78
C SER A 234 -8.47 -12.92 -10.43
N LYS A 235 -9.54 -12.67 -9.66
CA LYS A 235 -10.79 -12.11 -10.20
C LYS A 235 -10.77 -10.59 -10.35
N ARG A 236 -9.58 -9.97 -10.34
CA ARG A 236 -9.41 -8.52 -10.41
C ARG A 236 -8.89 -8.11 -11.78
N LYS A 237 -9.21 -6.87 -12.19
CA LYS A 237 -8.79 -6.31 -13.48
C LYS A 237 -7.29 -5.98 -13.54
N HIS A 238 -6.63 -5.92 -12.39
CA HIS A 238 -5.22 -5.58 -12.24
C HIS A 238 -4.63 -6.30 -11.02
N ASP A 239 -3.30 -6.33 -10.96
CA ASP A 239 -2.55 -6.83 -9.82
C ASP A 239 -2.81 -6.02 -8.54
N THR A 240 -2.93 -6.72 -7.42
CA THR A 240 -3.11 -6.10 -6.09
C THR A 240 -1.75 -5.83 -5.44
N PHE A 241 -0.85 -6.81 -5.49
CA PHE A 241 0.53 -6.71 -5.02
C PHE A 241 1.47 -6.41 -6.19
N PHE A 242 2.49 -5.58 -5.96
CA PHE A 242 3.49 -5.32 -7.00
C PHE A 242 4.42 -6.53 -7.13
N HIS A 243 4.71 -6.94 -8.36
CA HIS A 243 5.60 -8.07 -8.66
C HIS A 243 6.64 -7.70 -9.73
N ARG A 244 7.64 -8.58 -9.90
CA ARG A 244 8.81 -8.33 -10.75
C ARG A 244 8.54 -8.12 -12.24
N HIS A 245 7.37 -8.52 -12.72
CA HIS A 245 6.98 -8.37 -14.13
C HIS A 245 6.05 -7.16 -14.34
N CYS A 246 5.75 -6.40 -13.28
CA CYS A 246 5.05 -5.13 -13.40
C CYS A 246 5.93 -4.12 -14.15
N ARG A 247 5.29 -3.24 -14.93
CA ARG A 247 5.97 -2.11 -15.59
C ARG A 247 6.69 -1.25 -14.55
N GLY A 248 7.92 -0.88 -14.85
CA GLY A 248 8.77 -0.09 -13.96
C GLY A 248 9.45 -0.88 -12.84
N SER A 249 9.27 -2.20 -12.79
CA SER A 249 10.01 -3.05 -11.87
C SER A 249 11.50 -3.06 -12.25
N THR A 250 12.36 -2.87 -11.26
CA THR A 250 13.82 -2.98 -11.39
C THR A 250 14.36 -3.91 -10.30
N ARG A 251 15.60 -4.40 -10.49
CA ARG A 251 16.28 -5.20 -9.46
C ARG A 251 16.64 -4.36 -8.23
N GLU A 252 16.93 -3.09 -8.45
CA GLU A 252 17.30 -2.13 -7.40
C GLU A 252 16.04 -1.55 -6.74
N ARG A 253 15.63 -2.17 -5.63
CA ARG A 253 14.59 -1.66 -4.73
C ARG A 253 15.24 -1.25 -3.42
N LEU A 254 14.93 -0.06 -2.95
CA LEU A 254 15.57 0.52 -1.77
C LEU A 254 14.74 0.35 -0.50
N LEU A 255 13.43 0.57 -0.58
CA LEU A 255 12.57 0.76 0.60
C LEU A 255 11.58 -0.38 0.84
N MET A 256 11.54 -1.37 -0.05
CA MET A 256 10.58 -2.47 0.06
C MET A 256 11.09 -3.66 0.87
N GLU A 257 12.39 -3.84 1.06
CA GLU A 257 12.92 -4.94 1.86
C GLU A 257 12.41 -4.85 3.30
N GLY A 258 11.78 -5.93 3.79
CA GLY A 258 11.19 -6.00 5.12
C GLY A 258 9.83 -5.30 5.28
N VAL A 259 9.31 -4.64 4.24
CA VAL A 259 7.93 -4.13 4.23
C VAL A 259 6.96 -5.31 4.18
N VAL A 260 5.94 -5.29 5.03
CA VAL A 260 4.80 -6.19 4.90
C VAL A 260 3.66 -5.42 4.27
N GLU A 261 3.14 -5.91 3.14
CA GLU A 261 1.90 -5.38 2.56
C GLU A 261 0.71 -6.27 2.93
N ILE A 262 -0.50 -5.69 3.03
CA ILE A 262 -1.75 -6.39 3.28
C ILE A 262 -2.81 -6.04 2.23
N ALA A 263 -3.61 -7.03 1.84
CA ALA A 263 -4.83 -6.83 1.06
C ALA A 263 -5.91 -7.81 1.52
N TRP A 264 -7.17 -7.49 1.24
CA TRP A 264 -8.30 -8.35 1.61
C TRP A 264 -8.98 -8.91 0.37
N TYR A 265 -9.28 -10.20 0.42
CA TYR A 265 -10.27 -10.83 -0.44
C TYR A 265 -11.65 -10.70 0.23
N CYS A 266 -12.58 -10.03 -0.43
CA CYS A 266 -13.94 -9.80 0.04
C CYS A 266 -14.92 -10.55 -0.88
N PRO A 267 -15.57 -11.64 -0.44
CA PRO A 267 -16.52 -12.38 -1.26
C PRO A 267 -17.78 -11.56 -1.55
N ARG A 268 -18.45 -11.90 -2.65
CA ARG A 268 -19.71 -11.30 -3.10
C ARG A 268 -20.91 -12.19 -2.78
N GLY A 269 -20.68 -13.38 -2.23
CA GLY A 269 -21.70 -14.41 -2.05
C GLY A 269 -22.10 -15.07 -3.37
N SER A 270 -21.17 -15.15 -4.33
CA SER A 270 -21.34 -15.86 -5.60
C SER A 270 -20.80 -17.28 -5.48
N PRO A 271 -21.39 -18.29 -6.16
CA PRO A 271 -20.78 -19.62 -6.26
C PRO A 271 -19.39 -19.60 -6.90
N ASP A 272 -19.07 -18.54 -7.66
CA ASP A 272 -17.74 -18.39 -8.23
C ASP A 272 -16.72 -17.86 -7.20
N ASP A 273 -17.11 -17.42 -6.00
CA ASP A 273 -16.14 -16.86 -5.05
C ASP A 273 -15.08 -17.89 -4.63
N THR A 274 -13.83 -17.44 -4.56
CA THR A 274 -12.65 -18.24 -4.25
C THR A 274 -12.62 -18.69 -2.80
N PHE A 275 -13.12 -17.83 -1.89
CA PHE A 275 -13.19 -18.08 -0.45
C PHE A 275 -14.58 -17.71 0.07
N GLU A 276 -15.10 -18.48 1.02
CA GLU A 276 -16.45 -18.30 1.58
C GLU A 276 -16.57 -17.09 2.53
N CYS A 277 -15.45 -16.67 3.13
CA CYS A 277 -15.36 -15.55 4.04
C CYS A 277 -14.34 -14.50 3.58
N CYS A 278 -14.34 -13.33 4.23
CA CYS A 278 -13.35 -12.29 3.97
C CYS A 278 -11.99 -12.73 4.53
N VAL A 279 -10.96 -12.78 3.69
CA VAL A 279 -9.61 -13.26 4.05
C VAL A 279 -8.59 -12.14 3.86
N ALA A 280 -7.72 -11.92 4.84
CA ALA A 280 -6.61 -11.00 4.74
C ALA A 280 -5.34 -11.73 4.25
N PHE A 281 -4.66 -11.16 3.28
CA PHE A 281 -3.42 -11.68 2.71
C PHE A 281 -2.27 -10.72 3.00
N CYS A 282 -1.25 -11.21 3.68
CA CYS A 282 -0.03 -10.47 3.98
C CYS A 282 1.13 -10.92 3.10
N ASN A 283 1.97 -9.98 2.67
CA ASN A 283 3.10 -10.21 1.79
C ASN A 283 4.35 -9.58 2.40
N LEU A 284 5.22 -10.38 3.04
CA LEU A 284 6.53 -9.91 3.51
C LEU A 284 7.50 -9.79 2.33
N HIS A 285 7.90 -8.57 1.97
CA HIS A 285 8.91 -8.35 0.94
C HIS A 285 10.32 -8.67 1.45
N GLY A 286 11.17 -9.15 0.55
CA GLY A 286 12.50 -9.63 0.87
C GLY A 286 12.57 -11.11 1.28
N ASP A 287 13.73 -11.50 1.80
CA ASP A 287 13.97 -12.82 2.37
C ASP A 287 13.63 -12.82 3.86
N ALA A 288 12.78 -13.75 4.31
CA ALA A 288 12.37 -13.84 5.70
C ALA A 288 13.53 -14.12 6.66
N ARG A 289 14.67 -14.65 6.18
CA ARG A 289 15.88 -14.86 6.97
C ARG A 289 16.45 -13.55 7.54
N ASP A 290 16.24 -12.44 6.86
CA ASP A 290 16.78 -11.12 7.22
C ASP A 290 15.76 -10.24 7.98
N HIS A 291 14.52 -10.70 8.13
CA HIS A 291 13.39 -9.93 8.69
C HIS A 291 12.71 -10.68 9.85
N ARG A 292 13.50 -11.03 10.87
CA ARG A 292 13.06 -11.88 12.00
C ARG A 292 11.88 -11.30 12.79
N ALA A 293 11.90 -10.00 13.11
CA ALA A 293 10.83 -9.39 13.91
C ALA A 293 9.49 -9.38 13.16
N GLN A 294 9.52 -9.00 11.87
CA GLN A 294 8.34 -9.06 11.00
C GLN A 294 7.82 -10.50 10.87
N LEU A 295 8.72 -11.47 10.70
CA LEU A 295 8.33 -12.88 10.62
C LEU A 295 7.66 -13.38 11.89
N GLN A 296 8.22 -13.09 13.07
CA GLN A 296 7.65 -13.51 14.35
C GLN A 296 6.26 -12.89 14.57
N PHE A 297 6.10 -11.60 14.29
CA PHE A 297 4.80 -10.95 14.33
C PHE A 297 3.79 -11.63 13.39
N LEU A 298 4.18 -11.89 12.13
CA LEU A 298 3.32 -12.59 11.17
C LEU A 298 2.93 -13.99 11.66
N GLN A 299 3.86 -14.76 12.23
CA GLN A 299 3.58 -16.09 12.77
C GLN A 299 2.53 -16.06 13.90
N GLU A 300 2.47 -14.99 14.68
CA GLU A 300 1.48 -14.86 15.77
C GLU A 300 0.08 -14.50 15.28
N ILE A 301 -0.02 -13.66 14.25
CA ILE A 301 -1.31 -13.16 13.75
C ILE A 301 -1.87 -14.03 12.61
N SER A 302 -1.07 -14.92 12.01
CA SER A 302 -1.51 -15.71 10.85
C SER A 302 -2.35 -16.92 11.25
N ALA A 303 -3.47 -17.10 10.56
CA ALA A 303 -4.21 -18.35 10.53
C ALA A 303 -3.48 -19.42 9.70
N VAL A 304 -2.84 -19.01 8.59
CA VAL A 304 -2.04 -19.91 7.73
C VAL A 304 -0.77 -19.18 7.28
N ASN A 305 0.36 -19.85 7.32
CA ASN A 305 1.61 -19.37 6.73
C ASN A 305 1.84 -20.06 5.40
N VAL A 306 2.23 -19.32 4.37
CA VAL A 306 2.64 -19.84 3.07
C VAL A 306 4.09 -19.42 2.83
N ALA A 307 4.99 -20.41 2.76
CA ALA A 307 6.41 -20.18 2.57
C ALA A 307 6.82 -20.59 1.16
N LEU A 308 7.25 -19.63 0.35
CA LEU A 308 7.94 -19.89 -0.90
C LEU A 308 9.40 -20.21 -0.58
N VAL A 309 9.78 -21.47 -0.77
CA VAL A 309 11.10 -21.98 -0.44
C VAL A 309 11.89 -22.25 -1.71
N SER A 310 13.05 -21.62 -1.80
CA SER A 310 14.03 -21.82 -2.86
C SER A 310 15.31 -22.42 -2.29
N GLU A 311 16.14 -23.01 -3.17
CA GLU A 311 17.44 -23.60 -2.80
C GLU A 311 17.29 -24.65 -1.70
N SER A 312 16.26 -25.48 -1.78
CA SER A 312 15.88 -26.37 -0.67
C SER A 312 16.96 -27.40 -0.35
N GLU A 313 17.73 -27.82 -1.36
CA GLU A 313 18.83 -28.78 -1.23
C GLU A 313 20.12 -28.11 -0.71
N HIS A 314 20.33 -26.84 -1.04
CA HIS A 314 21.51 -26.05 -0.66
C HIS A 314 21.23 -25.03 0.45
N MET A 315 20.09 -25.17 1.14
CA MET A 315 19.63 -24.21 2.14
C MET A 315 20.63 -24.08 3.28
N ASP A 316 20.98 -22.83 3.59
CA ASP A 316 21.86 -22.50 4.70
C ASP A 316 21.25 -22.85 6.06
N ASN A 317 22.08 -22.89 7.10
CA ASN A 317 21.62 -23.26 8.45
C ASN A 317 20.56 -22.28 8.98
N ARG A 318 20.63 -20.99 8.63
CA ARG A 318 19.63 -19.99 9.03
C ARG A 318 18.26 -20.31 8.41
N GLY A 319 18.21 -20.61 7.11
CA GLY A 319 16.99 -21.05 6.43
C GLY A 319 16.43 -22.34 7.01
N LYS A 320 17.27 -23.34 7.28
CA LYS A 320 16.87 -24.62 7.87
C LYS A 320 16.22 -24.45 9.25
N GLN A 321 16.84 -23.67 10.12
CA GLN A 321 16.31 -23.37 11.46
C GLN A 321 14.96 -22.64 11.38
N LEU A 322 14.84 -21.67 10.48
CA LEU A 322 13.62 -20.91 10.28
C LEU A 322 12.48 -21.80 9.77
N LEU A 323 12.75 -22.64 8.77
CA LEU A 323 11.78 -23.60 8.25
C LEU A 323 11.38 -24.64 9.31
N GLN A 324 12.33 -25.14 10.09
CA GLN A 324 12.06 -26.05 11.20
C GLN A 324 11.15 -25.39 12.25
N GLY A 325 11.41 -24.13 12.62
CA GLY A 325 10.54 -23.37 13.52
C GLY A 325 9.13 -23.19 12.99
N LEU A 326 8.98 -22.92 11.69
CA LEU A 326 7.66 -22.85 11.03
C LEU A 326 6.93 -24.19 11.06
N LEU A 327 7.63 -25.31 10.80
CA LEU A 327 7.05 -26.65 10.82
C LEU A 327 6.62 -27.10 12.24
N GLN A 328 7.34 -26.66 13.26
CA GLN A 328 7.05 -26.95 14.67
C GLN A 328 6.00 -25.98 15.28
N SER A 329 5.71 -24.88 14.60
CA SER A 329 4.74 -23.87 15.05
C SER A 329 3.34 -24.45 15.23
N GLN A 330 2.54 -23.81 16.10
CA GLN A 330 1.12 -24.10 16.24
C GLN A 330 0.27 -23.65 15.03
N ARG A 331 0.84 -22.89 14.09
CA ARG A 331 0.13 -22.42 12.88
C ARG A 331 0.35 -23.33 11.67
N PRO A 332 -0.69 -23.63 10.87
CA PRO A 332 -0.55 -24.32 9.60
C PRO A 332 0.49 -23.68 8.68
N LEU A 333 1.21 -24.53 7.95
CA LEU A 333 2.24 -24.13 7.00
C LEU A 333 1.99 -24.80 5.64
N VAL A 334 1.98 -24.00 4.58
CA VAL A 334 2.03 -24.47 3.20
C VAL A 334 3.41 -24.11 2.62
N CYS A 335 4.23 -25.11 2.35
CA CYS A 335 5.54 -24.95 1.73
C CYS A 335 5.43 -25.10 0.21
N LEU A 336 5.79 -24.06 -0.53
CA LEU A 336 5.89 -24.07 -1.98
C LEU A 336 7.37 -24.24 -2.38
N LEU A 337 7.74 -25.40 -2.91
CA LEU A 337 9.12 -25.72 -3.28
C LEU A 337 9.38 -25.39 -4.74
N THR A 338 10.26 -24.41 -5.02
CA THR A 338 10.54 -23.96 -6.41
C THR A 338 11.33 -24.98 -7.24
N GLU A 339 12.00 -25.93 -6.60
CA GLU A 339 12.94 -26.86 -7.24
C GLU A 339 12.41 -28.29 -7.37
N LYS A 340 11.28 -28.58 -6.73
CA LYS A 340 10.66 -29.90 -6.79
C LYS A 340 9.45 -29.86 -7.71
N GLU A 341 9.33 -30.89 -8.54
CA GLU A 341 8.12 -31.10 -9.33
C GLU A 341 6.96 -31.46 -8.42
N ASN A 342 5.76 -31.41 -8.99
CA ASN A 342 4.51 -31.51 -8.27
C ASN A 342 4.30 -32.92 -7.70
N VAL A 343 4.97 -33.22 -6.59
CA VAL A 343 4.74 -34.42 -5.79
C VAL A 343 3.95 -33.97 -4.57
N ALA A 344 2.66 -34.25 -4.55
CA ALA A 344 1.82 -34.07 -3.36
C ALA A 344 2.21 -35.10 -2.29
N VAL A 345 3.41 -34.94 -1.70
CA VAL A 345 3.85 -35.73 -0.55
C VAL A 345 3.55 -34.92 0.70
N GLY A 346 2.38 -35.16 1.26
CA GLY A 346 2.02 -34.70 2.58
C GLY A 346 1.20 -35.78 3.26
N ARG A 347 1.67 -36.27 4.42
CA ARG A 347 0.76 -36.95 5.34
C ARG A 347 -0.39 -35.97 5.63
N PRO A 348 -1.67 -36.41 5.61
CA PRO A 348 -2.78 -35.54 5.99
C PRO A 348 -2.49 -34.97 7.39
N GLY A 349 -2.38 -33.66 7.46
CA GLY A 349 -1.86 -32.96 8.63
C GLY A 349 -1.80 -31.45 8.39
N LYS A 350 -1.26 -30.74 9.38
CA LYS A 350 -1.23 -29.27 9.44
C LYS A 350 -0.20 -28.61 8.51
N ASN A 351 0.82 -29.35 8.08
CA ASN A 351 1.89 -28.86 7.22
C ASN A 351 1.81 -29.55 5.87
N ILE A 352 1.71 -28.77 4.80
CA ILE A 352 1.47 -29.26 3.44
C ILE A 352 2.62 -28.76 2.56
N THR A 353 3.12 -29.63 1.68
CA THR A 353 4.19 -29.28 0.73
C THR A 353 3.68 -29.43 -0.70
N ILE A 354 3.95 -28.43 -1.54
CA ILE A 354 3.57 -28.39 -2.95
C ILE A 354 4.83 -28.07 -3.76
N GLY A 355 5.19 -28.94 -4.69
CA GLY A 355 6.26 -28.67 -5.66
C GLY A 355 5.73 -27.85 -6.82
N ILE A 356 6.43 -26.78 -7.20
CA ILE A 356 5.98 -25.87 -8.26
C ILE A 356 6.94 -25.81 -9.46
N LYS A 357 8.03 -26.60 -9.46
CA LYS A 357 8.94 -26.69 -10.60
C LYS A 357 8.20 -27.26 -11.81
N ASN A 358 8.40 -26.65 -12.98
CA ASN A 358 7.83 -27.07 -14.27
C ASN A 358 6.31 -27.28 -14.27
N SER A 359 5.61 -26.74 -13.26
CA SER A 359 4.20 -27.01 -13.05
C SER A 359 3.37 -25.95 -13.76
N ASN A 360 2.19 -26.36 -14.25
CA ASN A 360 1.24 -25.40 -14.79
C ASN A 360 0.74 -24.48 -13.66
N GLU A 361 0.94 -23.17 -13.81
CA GLU A 361 0.55 -22.16 -12.83
C GLU A 361 -0.93 -22.28 -12.43
N ALA A 362 -1.83 -22.53 -13.38
CA ALA A 362 -3.24 -22.68 -13.10
C ALA A 362 -3.54 -23.88 -12.18
N GLN A 363 -2.86 -25.02 -12.39
CA GLN A 363 -3.03 -26.20 -11.56
C GLN A 363 -2.50 -25.98 -10.14
N VAL A 364 -1.32 -25.36 -10.02
CA VAL A 364 -0.74 -24.97 -8.72
C VAL A 364 -1.69 -24.03 -7.98
N MET A 365 -2.33 -23.10 -8.68
CA MET A 365 -3.28 -22.15 -8.08
C MET A 365 -4.57 -22.81 -7.62
N VAL A 366 -5.13 -23.75 -8.38
CA VAL A 366 -6.28 -24.53 -7.94
C VAL A 366 -5.94 -25.33 -6.68
N GLN A 367 -4.79 -26.00 -6.66
CA GLN A 367 -4.34 -26.79 -5.51
C GLN A 367 -4.07 -25.91 -4.28
N LEU A 368 -3.37 -24.78 -4.46
CA LEU A 368 -3.05 -23.87 -3.37
C LEU A 368 -4.31 -23.22 -2.79
N THR A 369 -5.23 -22.78 -3.65
CA THR A 369 -6.52 -22.22 -3.22
C THR A 369 -7.29 -23.23 -2.37
N LYS A 370 -7.48 -24.46 -2.88
CA LYS A 370 -8.17 -25.53 -2.15
C LYS A 370 -7.49 -25.84 -0.82
N THR A 371 -6.17 -25.88 -0.81
CA THR A 371 -5.38 -26.13 0.41
C THR A 371 -5.59 -25.04 1.44
N ILE A 372 -5.51 -23.77 1.04
CA ILE A 372 -5.74 -22.63 1.93
C ILE A 372 -7.18 -22.64 2.45
N SER A 373 -8.19 -22.83 1.58
CA SER A 373 -9.59 -22.88 1.99
C SER A 373 -9.84 -23.96 3.05
N ASN A 374 -9.37 -25.18 2.83
CA ASN A 374 -9.50 -26.27 3.80
C ASN A 374 -8.84 -25.95 5.16
N LEU A 375 -7.65 -25.32 5.12
CA LEU A 375 -6.95 -24.92 6.34
C LEU A 375 -7.66 -23.78 7.08
N LEU A 376 -8.30 -22.87 6.35
CA LEU A 376 -9.08 -21.78 6.90
C LEU A 376 -10.38 -22.27 7.53
N GLU A 377 -11.09 -23.21 6.91
CA GLU A 377 -12.29 -23.86 7.48
C GLU A 377 -11.99 -24.57 8.80
N GLY A 378 -10.84 -25.25 8.87
CA GLY A 378 -10.37 -25.90 10.10
C GLY A 378 -9.85 -24.92 11.16
N SER A 379 -9.55 -23.67 10.79
CA SER A 379 -8.97 -22.66 11.67
C SER A 379 -10.05 -21.75 12.26
N ARG A 380 -10.09 -21.66 13.60
CA ARG A 380 -10.93 -20.67 14.29
C ARG A 380 -10.25 -19.31 14.45
N LEU A 381 -9.00 -19.18 13.97
CA LEU A 381 -8.16 -18.02 14.21
C LEU A 381 -8.56 -16.87 13.28
N HIS A 382 -9.27 -15.91 13.85
CA HIS A 382 -9.61 -14.65 13.21
C HIS A 382 -9.00 -13.52 14.04
N PHE A 383 -8.44 -12.54 13.35
CA PHE A 383 -7.88 -11.36 13.99
C PHE A 383 -8.42 -10.11 13.31
N SER A 384 -8.67 -9.08 14.11
CA SER A 384 -8.80 -7.71 13.62
C SER A 384 -7.44 -7.03 13.70
N LEU A 385 -7.21 -6.03 12.85
CA LEU A 385 -5.97 -5.24 12.94
C LEU A 385 -5.82 -4.56 14.30
N ASP A 386 -6.94 -4.14 14.89
CA ASP A 386 -6.97 -3.58 16.25
C ASP A 386 -6.47 -4.61 17.30
N ALA A 387 -6.75 -5.90 17.12
CA ALA A 387 -6.27 -6.95 18.01
C ALA A 387 -4.78 -7.25 17.83
N CYS A 388 -4.22 -6.92 16.66
CA CYS A 388 -2.78 -7.05 16.40
C CYS A 388 -1.94 -5.97 17.11
N LEU A 389 -2.57 -4.91 17.65
CA LEU A 389 -1.89 -3.82 18.36
C LEU A 389 -1.00 -4.33 19.50
N GLU A 390 -1.55 -5.16 20.39
CA GLU A 390 -0.81 -5.68 21.54
C GLU A 390 0.40 -6.51 21.10
N LYS A 391 0.24 -7.28 20.02
CA LYS A 391 1.33 -8.07 19.43
C LYS A 391 2.41 -7.19 18.83
N ALA A 392 2.04 -6.14 18.10
CA ALA A 392 3.00 -5.20 17.54
C ALA A 392 3.85 -4.55 18.65
N LEU A 393 3.23 -4.14 19.76
CA LEU A 393 3.92 -3.57 20.92
C LEU A 393 4.86 -4.59 21.61
N GLN A 394 4.44 -5.85 21.74
CA GLN A 394 5.29 -6.94 22.27
C GLN A 394 6.55 -7.16 21.43
N HIS A 395 6.47 -6.94 20.12
CA HIS A 395 7.60 -7.01 19.18
C HIS A 395 8.40 -5.69 19.08
N GLY A 396 8.07 -4.68 19.88
CA GLY A 396 8.77 -3.39 19.90
C GLY A 396 8.49 -2.50 18.69
N PHE A 397 7.36 -2.72 18.00
CA PHE A 397 6.97 -1.90 16.85
C PHE A 397 6.33 -0.59 17.33
N PHE A 398 6.58 0.48 16.57
CA PHE A 398 5.92 1.75 16.78
C PHE A 398 4.53 1.71 16.18
N VAL A 399 3.53 2.16 16.93
CA VAL A 399 2.15 2.20 16.45
C VAL A 399 1.68 3.64 16.41
N ASP A 400 1.32 4.13 15.23
CA ASP A 400 0.85 5.50 15.01
C ASP A 400 -0.39 5.86 15.86
N ALA A 401 -1.25 4.87 16.13
CA ALA A 401 -2.44 5.01 16.96
C ALA A 401 -2.13 5.19 18.47
N ASP A 402 -0.93 4.85 18.93
CA ASP A 402 -0.51 4.92 20.34
C ASP A 402 0.20 6.23 20.69
N GLN A 403 0.29 7.18 19.74
CA GLN A 403 0.83 8.50 20.03
C GLN A 403 -0.01 9.21 21.12
N PRO A 404 0.61 9.93 22.08
CA PRO A 404 -0.10 10.56 23.19
C PRO A 404 -1.26 11.48 22.75
N THR A 405 -1.06 12.20 21.64
CA THR A 405 -2.07 13.06 21.02
C THR A 405 -3.27 12.26 20.52
N CYS A 406 -3.05 11.15 19.82
CA CYS A 406 -4.09 10.24 19.34
C CYS A 406 -4.86 9.58 20.49
N VAL A 407 -4.15 9.09 21.51
CA VAL A 407 -4.76 8.49 22.70
C VAL A 407 -5.66 9.50 23.43
N MET A 408 -5.17 10.73 23.64
CA MET A 408 -5.95 11.80 24.25
C MET A 408 -7.17 12.19 23.41
N ALA A 409 -7.01 12.33 22.09
CA ALA A 409 -8.09 12.65 21.18
C ALA A 409 -9.18 11.56 21.19
N LYS A 410 -8.78 10.28 21.17
CA LYS A 410 -9.69 9.12 21.27
C LYS A 410 -10.44 9.11 22.60
N ALA A 411 -9.78 9.44 23.71
CA ALA A 411 -10.41 9.52 25.03
C ALA A 411 -11.49 10.63 25.07
N LYS A 412 -11.16 11.83 24.59
CA LYS A 412 -12.12 12.96 24.49
C LYS A 412 -13.29 12.65 23.56
N ALA A 413 -13.02 12.01 22.41
CA ALA A 413 -14.07 11.59 21.48
C ALA A 413 -15.02 10.57 22.14
N LYS A 414 -14.48 9.62 22.91
CA LYS A 414 -15.28 8.65 23.66
C LYS A 414 -16.14 9.30 24.72
N GLU A 415 -15.60 10.25 25.49
CA GLU A 415 -16.36 11.05 26.46
C GLU A 415 -17.54 11.77 25.78
N LEU A 416 -17.30 12.40 24.64
CA LEU A 416 -18.34 13.08 23.87
C LEU A 416 -19.43 12.11 23.37
N VAL A 417 -19.04 10.93 22.86
CA VAL A 417 -19.99 9.89 22.45
C VAL A 417 -20.81 9.38 23.64
N ASP A 418 -20.20 9.23 24.81
CA ASP A 418 -20.89 8.78 26.02
C ASP A 418 -21.89 9.83 26.53
N ILE A 419 -21.59 11.12 26.40
CA ILE A 419 -22.56 12.22 26.64
C ILE A 419 -23.73 12.10 25.65
N LEU A 420 -23.44 11.92 24.35
CA LEU A 420 -24.46 11.77 23.31
C LEU A 420 -25.40 10.57 23.53
N LYS A 421 -24.92 9.49 24.17
CA LYS A 421 -25.73 8.31 24.50
C LYS A 421 -26.61 8.50 25.73
N LYS A 422 -26.19 9.31 26.70
CA LYS A 422 -26.87 9.46 28.00
C LYS A 422 -27.94 10.54 28.01
N GLU A 423 -27.77 11.61 27.23
CA GLU A 423 -28.68 12.75 27.23
C GLU A 423 -29.51 12.86 25.94
N LYS A 424 -30.68 13.51 26.02
CA LYS A 424 -31.46 13.86 24.82
C LYS A 424 -30.70 14.87 23.97
N LEU A 425 -30.63 14.63 22.66
CA LEU A 425 -29.94 15.50 21.69
C LEU A 425 -30.31 16.99 21.82
N SER A 426 -31.57 17.30 22.15
CA SER A 426 -32.04 18.68 22.36
C SER A 426 -31.36 19.38 23.54
N LYS A 427 -31.16 18.67 24.65
CA LYS A 427 -30.49 19.17 25.86
C LYS A 427 -28.99 19.39 25.59
N ILE A 428 -28.36 18.42 24.93
CA ILE A 428 -26.95 18.51 24.52
C ILE A 428 -26.72 19.70 23.59
N LYS A 429 -27.57 19.87 22.56
CA LYS A 429 -27.47 21.02 21.64
C LYS A 429 -27.61 22.35 22.38
N SER A 430 -28.54 22.45 23.32
CA SER A 430 -28.72 23.69 24.10
C SER A 430 -27.51 24.04 24.97
N GLN A 431 -26.73 23.05 25.42
CA GLN A 431 -25.54 23.25 26.26
C GLN A 431 -24.26 23.44 25.44
N LEU A 432 -24.00 22.57 24.46
CA LEU A 432 -22.75 22.57 23.69
C LEU A 432 -22.80 23.49 22.47
N LEU A 433 -23.99 23.73 21.92
CA LEU A 433 -24.18 24.52 20.70
C LEU A 433 -25.27 25.58 20.95
N PRO A 434 -25.13 26.44 21.98
CA PRO A 434 -26.19 27.37 22.41
C PRO A 434 -26.59 28.36 21.31
N LEU A 435 -25.70 28.59 20.35
CA LEU A 435 -25.92 29.46 19.20
C LEU A 435 -26.64 28.75 18.03
N GLN A 436 -26.64 27.41 17.97
CA GLN A 436 -27.38 26.67 16.94
C GLN A 436 -28.88 26.75 17.21
N GLY A 437 -29.59 27.46 16.34
CA GLY A 437 -31.03 27.66 16.46
C GLY A 437 -31.45 29.01 15.88
N ARG A 438 -32.30 29.76 16.61
CA ARG A 438 -32.87 31.02 16.14
C ARG A 438 -31.80 32.09 15.86
N LEU A 439 -30.77 32.18 16.70
CA LEU A 439 -29.67 33.14 16.55
C LEU A 439 -28.84 32.84 15.29
N TRP A 440 -28.48 31.58 15.04
CA TRP A 440 -27.83 31.16 13.80
C TRP A 440 -28.66 31.46 12.55
N TYR A 441 -29.95 31.16 12.60
CA TYR A 441 -30.87 31.44 11.49
C TYR A 441 -30.98 32.95 11.20
N GLN A 442 -31.00 33.78 12.25
CA GLN A 442 -31.01 35.24 12.13
C GLN A 442 -29.70 35.78 11.55
N ALA A 443 -28.55 35.29 12.02
CA ALA A 443 -27.23 35.67 11.50
C ALA A 443 -27.06 35.27 10.03
N ALA A 444 -27.40 34.02 9.67
CA ALA A 444 -27.35 33.55 8.29
C ALA A 444 -28.28 34.35 7.37
N ARG A 445 -29.49 34.70 7.85
CA ARG A 445 -30.43 35.54 7.12
C ARG A 445 -29.90 36.98 6.94
N GLY A 446 -29.22 37.54 7.94
CA GLY A 446 -28.55 38.83 7.84
C GLY A 446 -27.41 38.85 6.84
N CYS A 447 -26.51 37.84 6.87
CA CYS A 447 -25.43 37.70 5.89
C CYS A 447 -25.96 37.55 4.46
N MET A 448 -27.03 36.77 4.26
CA MET A 448 -27.67 36.62 2.95
C MET A 448 -28.32 37.90 2.44
N ALA A 449 -28.83 38.76 3.33
CA ALA A 449 -29.35 40.07 2.97
C ALA A 449 -28.22 41.00 2.50
N LEU A 450 -27.11 41.06 3.25
CA LEU A 450 -25.91 41.82 2.86
C LEU A 450 -25.34 41.37 1.51
N LEU A 451 -25.23 40.06 1.29
CA LEU A 451 -24.77 39.50 0.02
C LEU A 451 -25.68 39.91 -1.15
N ARG A 452 -26.99 39.92 -0.93
CA ARG A 452 -27.98 40.37 -1.91
C ARG A 452 -27.84 41.86 -2.20
N ASP A 453 -27.62 42.69 -1.18
CA ASP A 453 -27.46 44.14 -1.34
C ASP A 453 -26.16 44.48 -2.09
N VAL A 454 -25.06 43.79 -1.78
CA VAL A 454 -23.78 43.94 -2.49
C VAL A 454 -23.91 43.50 -3.97
N LEU A 455 -24.55 42.37 -4.22
CA LEU A 455 -24.80 41.87 -5.59
C LEU A 455 -25.71 42.82 -6.38
N SER A 456 -26.75 43.38 -5.73
CA SER A 456 -27.66 44.36 -6.32
C SER A 456 -26.95 45.68 -6.67
N TYR A 457 -26.08 46.16 -5.77
CA TYR A 457 -25.26 47.34 -5.99
C TYR A 457 -24.33 47.17 -7.19
N TRP A 458 -23.59 46.06 -7.24
CA TRP A 458 -22.69 45.73 -8.35
C TRP A 458 -23.42 45.61 -9.69
N CYS A 459 -24.59 44.94 -9.69
CA CYS A 459 -25.38 44.76 -10.90
C CYS A 459 -25.96 46.09 -11.42
N SER A 460 -26.18 47.07 -10.54
CA SER A 460 -26.74 48.37 -10.87
C SER A 460 -25.67 49.40 -11.29
N HIS A 461 -24.50 49.40 -10.65
CA HIS A 461 -23.51 50.48 -10.76
C HIS A 461 -22.17 50.09 -11.38
N ALA A 462 -21.76 48.82 -11.33
CA ALA A 462 -20.42 48.39 -11.75
C ALA A 462 -20.41 47.59 -13.07
N LEU A 463 -21.48 46.87 -13.41
CA LEU A 463 -21.51 46.04 -14.62
C LEU A 463 -22.05 46.77 -15.89
N PRO A 464 -21.34 46.65 -17.04
CA PRO A 464 -21.85 47.06 -18.35
C PRO A 464 -23.20 46.38 -18.67
N ARG A 465 -24.14 47.11 -19.29
CA ARG A 465 -25.53 46.64 -19.52
C ARG A 465 -25.63 45.28 -20.22
N GLN A 466 -24.67 44.93 -21.08
CA GLN A 466 -24.66 43.67 -21.84
C GLN A 466 -24.34 42.43 -20.98
N LEU A 467 -23.63 42.58 -19.86
CA LEU A 467 -23.20 41.47 -18.99
C LEU A 467 -24.15 41.22 -17.81
N ARG A 468 -25.09 42.13 -17.55
CA ARG A 468 -26.05 42.03 -16.43
C ARG A 468 -26.92 40.77 -16.47
N PRO A 469 -27.46 40.30 -17.61
CA PRO A 469 -28.30 39.09 -17.62
C PRO A 469 -27.54 37.83 -17.21
N GLN A 470 -26.29 37.68 -17.65
CA GLN A 470 -25.43 36.53 -17.30
C GLN A 470 -24.99 36.59 -15.83
N PHE A 471 -24.69 37.78 -15.31
CA PHE A 471 -24.35 37.96 -13.90
C PHE A 471 -25.54 37.71 -12.96
N ILE A 472 -26.76 38.09 -13.35
CA ILE A 472 -28.00 37.80 -12.60
C ILE A 472 -28.26 36.28 -12.54
N LEU A 473 -28.03 35.56 -13.64
CA LEU A 473 -28.15 34.09 -13.68
C LEU A 473 -27.10 33.37 -12.81
N ALA A 474 -25.83 33.83 -12.86
CA ALA A 474 -24.75 33.28 -12.03
C ALA A 474 -24.95 33.58 -10.54
N SER A 475 -25.34 34.80 -10.18
CA SER A 475 -25.60 35.22 -8.79
C SER A 475 -26.84 34.55 -8.18
N SER A 476 -27.91 34.35 -8.96
CA SER A 476 -29.08 33.55 -8.58
C SER A 476 -28.69 32.10 -8.24
N SER A 477 -27.76 31.53 -9.00
CA SER A 477 -27.26 30.18 -8.77
C SER A 477 -26.36 30.10 -7.52
N LEU A 478 -25.52 31.10 -7.29
CA LEU A 478 -24.71 31.26 -6.06
C LEU A 478 -25.57 31.45 -4.79
N LEU A 479 -26.63 32.25 -4.86
CA LEU A 479 -27.60 32.44 -3.77
C LEU A 479 -28.39 31.16 -3.47
N LYS A 480 -28.72 30.37 -4.49
CA LYS A 480 -29.32 29.03 -4.32
C LYS A 480 -28.33 28.03 -3.72
N PHE A 481 -27.06 28.07 -4.13
CA PHE A 481 -25.99 27.21 -3.60
C PHE A 481 -25.62 27.56 -2.15
N SER A 482 -25.70 28.83 -1.78
CA SER A 482 -25.51 29.33 -0.41
C SER A 482 -26.69 29.01 0.53
N ALA A 483 -27.88 28.72 -0.01
CA ALA A 483 -29.05 28.32 0.77
C ALA A 483 -29.06 26.82 1.10
N THR A 484 -28.26 26.01 0.42
CA THR A 484 -27.98 24.62 0.78
C THR A 484 -26.98 24.53 1.94
N ARG A 485 -27.17 23.55 2.84
CA ARG A 485 -26.45 23.34 4.13
C ARG A 485 -24.92 23.43 4.06
N ASP A 486 -24.32 23.29 2.89
CA ASP A 486 -22.87 23.11 2.72
C ASP A 486 -22.06 24.42 2.74
N PHE A 487 -22.60 25.56 2.31
CA PHE A 487 -21.85 26.84 2.37
C PHE A 487 -21.64 27.32 3.82
N VAL A 488 -22.54 26.93 4.72
CA VAL A 488 -22.57 27.38 6.12
C VAL A 488 -21.65 26.54 7.01
N LEU A 489 -21.27 25.33 6.59
CA LEU A 489 -20.27 24.50 7.27
C LEU A 489 -18.83 25.00 7.04
N SER A 490 -18.55 25.62 5.90
CA SER A 490 -17.23 26.13 5.54
C SER A 490 -16.75 27.28 6.44
N VAL A 491 -17.65 28.02 7.07
CA VAL A 491 -17.32 29.16 7.95
C VAL A 491 -16.89 28.69 9.35
N TYR A 492 -17.07 27.41 9.70
CA TYR A 492 -16.67 26.86 11.00
C TYR A 492 -15.28 26.19 10.99
N PHE A 493 -14.64 26.05 9.83
CA PHE A 493 -13.35 25.34 9.70
C PHE A 493 -12.20 26.21 9.17
N VAL A 494 -12.33 27.54 9.21
CA VAL A 494 -11.22 28.49 9.03
C VAL A 494 -10.78 29.02 10.39
#